data_AF-A0A349Q8I7-F1
#
_entry.id   AF-A0A349Q8I7-F1
#
_cell.length_a   1.000
_cell.length_b   1.000
_cell.length_c   1.000
_cell.angle_alpha   90.00
_cell.angle_beta   90.00
_cell.angle_gamma   90.00
#
_symmetry.space_group_name_H-M   'P 1'
#
loop_
_entity.id
_entity.type
_entity.pdbx_description
1 polymer ?
#
loop_
_entity_poly.entity_id
_entity_poly.type
_entity_poly.pdbx_seq_one_letter_code
_entity_poly.pdbx_strand_id
1 'polypeptide(L)'
;MKKTFKIIVSVLILAVLAVSVVMLSACNKQDENKEKLVVGLECGYIPFNFTQQTDANGGIKISNADGYANGYDVIIAKRIADALGKELVIVKTEWDSLVPGVSAGTLDLIIAGMSPTAQRRESIDFSNAYYESNLV
;
A
#
# COMPACT_ATOMS: atom_id res chain seq x y z
N MET A 1 55.47 13.63 -22.03
CA MET A 1 55.24 12.71 -20.89
C MET A 1 54.26 13.26 -19.85
N LYS A 2 54.40 14.50 -19.35
CA LYS A 2 53.49 15.04 -18.31
C LYS A 2 52.04 15.31 -18.77
N LYS A 3 51.83 15.70 -20.03
CA LYS A 3 50.48 15.96 -20.60
C LYS A 3 49.68 14.67 -20.87
N THR A 4 50.34 13.67 -21.45
CA THR A 4 49.73 12.35 -21.70
C THR A 4 49.40 11.62 -20.39
N PHE A 5 50.24 11.75 -19.37
CA PHE A 5 49.96 11.22 -18.03
C PHE A 5 48.73 11.86 -17.38
N LYS A 6 48.55 13.18 -17.49
CA LYS A 6 47.37 13.88 -16.97
C LYS A 6 46.07 13.46 -17.67
N ILE A 7 46.11 13.28 -18.99
CA ILE A 7 44.94 12.84 -19.77
C ILE A 7 44.52 11.43 -19.36
N ILE A 8 45.47 10.50 -19.19
CA ILE A 8 45.19 9.13 -18.76
C ILE A 8 44.58 9.10 -17.36
N VAL A 9 45.10 9.89 -16.42
CA VAL A 9 44.55 9.99 -15.06
C VAL A 9 43.14 10.60 -15.05
N SER A 10 42.88 11.63 -15.86
CA SER A 10 41.53 12.22 -15.96
C SER A 10 40.51 11.28 -16.57
N VAL A 11 40.89 10.48 -17.57
CA VAL A 11 40.01 9.46 -18.17
C VAL A 11 39.73 8.32 -17.19
N LEU A 12 40.73 7.91 -16.40
CA LEU A 12 40.54 6.90 -15.35
C LEU A 12 39.57 7.38 -14.26
N ILE A 13 39.70 8.64 -13.81
CA ILE A 13 38.81 9.21 -12.80
C ILE A 13 37.37 9.30 -13.31
N LEU A 14 37.17 9.67 -14.57
CA LEU A 14 35.84 9.75 -15.19
C LEU A 14 35.19 8.35 -15.32
N ALA A 15 35.99 7.34 -15.66
CA ALA A 15 35.53 5.95 -15.73
C ALA A 15 35.13 5.39 -14.35
N VAL A 16 35.90 5.70 -13.30
CA VAL A 16 35.56 5.31 -11.92
C VAL A 16 34.28 5.99 -11.44
N LEU A 17 34.09 7.28 -11.74
CA LEU A 17 32.86 7.99 -11.41
C LEU A 17 31.62 7.39 -12.12
N ALA A 18 31.75 7.03 -13.40
CA ALA A 18 30.66 6.42 -14.15
C ALA A 18 30.24 5.07 -13.55
N VAL A 19 31.18 4.25 -13.08
CA VAL A 19 30.89 2.96 -12.43
C VAL A 19 30.20 3.14 -11.08
N SER A 20 30.57 4.16 -10.30
CA SER A 20 29.91 4.44 -9.02
C SER A 20 28.45 4.90 -9.16
N VAL A 21 28.09 5.58 -10.24
CA VAL A 21 26.69 6.02 -10.49
C VAL A 21 25.79 4.82 -10.83
N VAL A 22 26.32 3.80 -11.51
CA VAL A 22 25.55 2.58 -11.87
C VAL A 22 25.26 1.71 -10.64
N MET A 23 26.16 1.68 -9.65
CA MET A 23 25.96 0.87 -8.43
C MET A 23 24.92 1.44 -7.46
N LEU A 24 24.61 2.74 -7.54
CA LEU A 24 23.60 3.38 -6.69
C LEU A 24 22.15 3.09 -7.12
N SER A 25 21.93 2.57 -8.34
CA SER A 25 20.60 2.21 -8.83
C SER A 25 20.16 0.79 -8.49
N ALA A 26 21.01 -0.02 -7.87
CA ALA A 26 20.74 -1.45 -7.62
C ALA A 26 20.18 -1.76 -6.21
N CYS A 27 20.05 -0.77 -5.33
CA CYS A 27 19.50 -0.93 -3.98
C CYS A 27 18.06 -0.43 -3.89
N ASN A 28 17.17 -0.89 -4.77
CA ASN A 28 15.73 -0.81 -4.54
C ASN A 28 15.04 -2.00 -5.22
N LYS A 29 15.31 -3.19 -4.69
CA LYS A 29 14.62 -4.42 -5.09
C LYS A 29 13.28 -4.45 -4.36
N GLN A 30 12.33 -3.67 -4.85
CA GLN A 30 10.92 -3.85 -4.52
C GLN A 30 10.50 -5.17 -5.16
N ASP A 31 10.02 -6.14 -4.38
CA ASP A 31 9.64 -7.47 -4.86
C ASP A 31 8.44 -7.36 -5.82
N GLU A 32 8.71 -7.11 -7.10
CA GLU A 32 7.68 -6.91 -8.14
C GLU A 32 6.81 -8.16 -8.41
N ASN A 33 7.09 -9.29 -7.75
CA ASN A 33 6.38 -10.55 -7.91
C ASN A 33 5.40 -10.88 -6.77
N LYS A 34 5.23 -10.03 -5.75
CA LYS A 34 4.20 -10.30 -4.73
C LYS A 34 2.81 -10.07 -5.31
N GLU A 35 1.94 -11.07 -5.22
CA GLU A 35 0.53 -10.88 -5.52
C GLU A 35 -0.06 -9.80 -4.61
N LYS A 36 -0.95 -8.99 -5.17
CA LYS A 36 -1.60 -7.89 -4.45
C LYS A 36 -2.83 -8.38 -3.69
N LEU A 37 -3.11 -7.71 -2.57
CA LEU A 37 -4.37 -7.73 -1.86
C LEU A 37 -4.92 -6.31 -1.87
N VAL A 38 -5.92 -6.07 -2.73
CA VAL A 38 -6.55 -4.77 -2.95
C VAL A 38 -7.69 -4.59 -1.96
N VAL A 39 -7.52 -3.69 -1.01
CA VAL A 39 -8.48 -3.46 0.08
C VAL A 39 -9.13 -2.09 -0.08
N GLY A 40 -10.46 -2.06 -0.12
CA GLY A 40 -11.26 -0.84 -0.15
C GLY A 40 -11.68 -0.36 1.23
N LEU A 41 -11.53 0.94 1.48
CA LEU A 41 -12.02 1.64 2.67
C LEU A 41 -12.12 3.16 2.43
N GLU A 42 -12.86 3.89 3.25
CA GLU A 42 -13.19 5.32 2.99
C GLU A 42 -12.01 6.28 3.21
N CYS A 43 -11.04 5.91 4.04
CA CYS A 43 -9.99 6.79 4.54
C CYS A 43 -10.53 8.08 5.21
N GLY A 44 -11.69 7.99 5.87
CA GLY A 44 -12.42 9.15 6.40
C GLY A 44 -13.08 8.97 7.78
N TYR A 45 -12.91 7.82 8.43
CA TYR A 45 -13.58 7.44 9.67
C TYR A 45 -12.61 7.17 10.83
N ILE A 46 -12.22 8.23 11.55
CA ILE A 46 -11.32 8.15 12.72
C ILE A 46 -12.04 7.44 13.89
N PRO A 47 -11.38 6.54 14.64
CA PRO A 47 -9.97 6.13 14.55
C PRO A 47 -9.72 4.88 13.66
N PHE A 48 -10.73 4.42 12.92
CA PHE A 48 -10.71 3.14 12.22
C PHE A 48 -9.95 3.19 10.89
N ASN A 49 -10.28 4.13 10.00
CA ASN A 49 -9.53 4.34 8.77
C ASN A 49 -9.55 5.84 8.40
N PHE A 50 -8.39 6.45 8.18
CA PHE A 50 -8.31 7.88 7.90
C PHE A 50 -7.09 8.22 7.05
N THR A 51 -7.15 9.37 6.37
CA THR A 51 -6.03 9.91 5.58
C THR A 51 -5.12 10.77 6.45
N GLN A 52 -3.81 10.60 6.31
CA GLN A 52 -2.77 11.47 6.86
C GLN A 52 -1.71 11.80 5.79
N GLN A 53 -0.86 12.79 6.05
CA GLN A 53 0.06 13.32 5.03
C GLN A 53 1.35 12.51 4.86
N THR A 54 1.76 11.74 5.86
CA THR A 54 3.01 10.98 5.85
C THR A 54 2.75 9.51 6.17
N ASP A 55 3.76 8.66 6.02
CA ASP A 55 3.75 7.24 6.40
C ASP A 55 3.93 7.00 7.91
N ALA A 56 3.89 8.07 8.72
CA ALA A 56 4.10 7.99 10.16
C ALA A 56 3.14 6.98 10.83
N ASN A 57 3.61 6.31 11.87
CA ASN A 57 2.84 5.27 12.58
C ASN A 57 2.36 4.12 11.69
N GLY A 58 3.09 3.82 10.62
CA GLY A 58 2.78 2.70 9.72
C GLY A 58 1.69 3.01 8.70
N GLY A 59 1.51 4.28 8.34
CA GLY A 59 0.58 4.69 7.29
C GLY A 59 0.93 4.02 5.95
N ILE A 60 -0.09 3.57 5.22
CA ILE A 60 0.03 2.87 3.94
C ILE A 60 -0.35 3.83 2.82
N LYS A 61 0.48 3.95 1.78
CA LYS A 61 0.20 4.86 0.66
C LYS A 61 -1.14 4.50 0.04
N ILE A 62 -2.03 5.49 -0.10
CA ILE A 62 -3.29 5.30 -0.82
C ILE A 62 -2.97 5.25 -2.32
N SER A 63 -3.43 4.22 -3.00
CA SER A 63 -3.08 3.95 -4.40
C SER A 63 -3.72 4.91 -5.40
N ASN A 64 -4.93 5.40 -5.09
CA ASN A 64 -5.76 6.23 -5.97
C ASN A 64 -6.02 7.65 -5.44
N ALA A 65 -5.29 8.08 -4.39
CA ALA A 65 -5.40 9.43 -3.84
C ALA A 65 -4.08 9.86 -3.17
N ASP A 66 -3.95 11.15 -2.89
CA ASP A 66 -2.82 11.68 -2.13
C ASP A 66 -2.88 11.28 -0.65
N GLY A 67 -1.71 11.25 -0.01
CA GLY A 67 -1.57 10.85 1.39
C GLY A 67 -1.51 9.34 1.62
N TYR A 68 -1.61 8.99 2.90
CA TYR A 68 -1.46 7.65 3.45
C TYR A 68 -2.67 7.32 4.31
N ALA A 69 -3.19 6.09 4.18
CA ALA A 69 -4.23 5.56 5.03
C ALA A 69 -3.62 5.05 6.35
N ASN A 70 -4.27 5.33 7.47
CA ASN A 70 -3.91 4.79 8.78
C ASN A 70 -5.17 4.50 9.61
N GLY A 71 -5.02 3.85 10.76
CA GLY A 71 -6.11 3.48 11.67
C GLY A 71 -6.23 1.97 11.89
N TYR A 72 -7.15 1.56 12.76
CA TYR A 72 -7.36 0.16 13.13
C TYR A 72 -7.62 -0.76 11.92
N ASP A 73 -8.48 -0.35 11.00
CA ASP A 73 -8.82 -1.12 9.80
C ASP A 73 -7.59 -1.33 8.91
N VAL A 74 -6.74 -0.30 8.77
CA VAL A 74 -5.50 -0.38 7.98
C VAL A 74 -4.51 -1.35 8.62
N ILE A 75 -4.43 -1.37 9.96
CA ILE A 75 -3.59 -2.33 10.70
C ILE A 75 -4.11 -3.76 10.50
N ILE A 76 -5.42 -3.98 10.52
CA ILE A 76 -6.03 -5.28 10.25
C ILE A 76 -5.75 -5.71 8.80
N ALA A 77 -5.94 -4.82 7.83
CA ALA A 77 -5.64 -5.07 6.42
C ALA A 77 -4.18 -5.49 6.22
N LYS A 78 -3.25 -4.81 6.87
CA LYS A 78 -1.82 -5.14 6.84
C LYS A 78 -1.54 -6.52 7.40
N ARG A 79 -2.10 -6.86 8.57
CA ARG A 79 -1.92 -8.19 9.18
C ARG A 79 -2.47 -9.31 8.29
N ILE A 80 -3.58 -9.08 7.61
CA ILE A 80 -4.16 -10.04 6.67
C ILE A 80 -3.24 -10.21 5.45
N ALA A 81 -2.79 -9.11 4.85
CA ALA A 81 -1.86 -9.16 3.71
C ALA A 81 -0.56 -9.88 4.07
N ASP A 82 0.02 -9.57 5.24
CA ASP A 82 1.24 -10.21 5.74
C ASP A 82 1.04 -11.73 5.95
N ALA A 83 -0.09 -12.14 6.54
CA ALA A 83 -0.42 -13.54 6.74
C ALA A 83 -0.65 -14.31 5.43
N LEU A 84 -1.15 -13.62 4.40
CA LEU A 84 -1.34 -14.19 3.05
C LEU A 84 -0.07 -14.12 2.19
N GLY A 85 1.00 -13.47 2.67
CA GLY A 85 2.21 -13.24 1.88
C GLY A 85 2.00 -12.29 0.70
N LYS A 86 0.98 -11.43 0.75
CA LYS A 86 0.60 -10.50 -0.33
C LYS A 86 1.09 -9.07 -0.10
N GLU A 87 1.16 -8.28 -1.16
CA GLU A 87 1.36 -6.83 -1.08
C GLU A 87 0.01 -6.16 -0.76
N LEU A 88 -0.07 -5.41 0.34
CA LEU A 88 -1.27 -4.64 0.66
C LEU A 88 -1.37 -3.42 -0.26
N VAL A 89 -2.50 -3.29 -0.96
CA VAL A 89 -2.86 -2.10 -1.72
C VAL A 89 -4.14 -1.50 -1.16
N ILE A 90 -4.05 -0.30 -0.61
CA ILE A 90 -5.23 0.43 -0.12
C ILE A 90 -5.81 1.29 -1.24
N VAL A 91 -7.12 1.15 -1.47
CA VAL A 91 -7.90 1.95 -2.41
C VAL A 91 -8.91 2.75 -1.59
N LYS A 92 -8.85 4.08 -1.71
CA LYS A 92 -9.87 4.95 -1.13
C LYS A 92 -11.16 4.78 -1.93
N THR A 93 -12.24 4.39 -1.25
CA THR A 93 -13.51 4.06 -1.88
C THR A 93 -14.66 4.61 -1.05
N GLU A 94 -15.59 5.32 -1.70
CA GLU A 94 -16.82 5.81 -1.06
C GLU A 94 -17.66 4.63 -0.55
N TRP A 95 -18.33 4.82 0.60
CA TRP A 95 -19.07 3.76 1.30
C TRP A 95 -19.98 2.93 0.40
N ASP A 96 -20.81 3.59 -0.40
CA ASP A 96 -21.79 2.95 -1.29
C ASP A 96 -21.15 2.18 -2.45
N SER A 97 -19.86 2.44 -2.73
CA SER A 97 -19.09 1.76 -3.78
C SER A 97 -18.30 0.55 -3.28
N LEU A 98 -18.21 0.35 -1.96
CA LEU A 98 -17.45 -0.75 -1.36
C LEU A 98 -18.01 -2.12 -1.78
N VAL A 99 -19.29 -2.36 -1.53
CA VAL A 99 -19.96 -3.62 -1.88
C VAL A 99 -19.91 -3.88 -3.39
N PRO A 100 -20.29 -2.93 -4.28
CA PRO A 100 -20.13 -3.10 -5.72
C PRO A 100 -18.68 -3.38 -6.15
N GLY A 101 -17.68 -2.79 -5.50
CA GLY A 101 -16.28 -2.98 -5.82
C GLY A 101 -15.79 -4.41 -5.59
N VAL A 102 -16.20 -5.03 -4.47
CA VAL A 102 -15.92 -6.46 -4.24
C VAL A 102 -16.70 -7.34 -5.20
N SER A 103 -17.99 -7.08 -5.41
CA SER A 103 -18.81 -7.87 -6.35
C SER A 103 -18.28 -7.81 -7.80
N ALA A 104 -17.66 -6.69 -8.19
CA ALA A 104 -17.04 -6.51 -9.50
C ALA A 104 -15.60 -7.05 -9.58
N GLY A 105 -15.00 -7.45 -8.45
CA GLY A 105 -13.61 -7.91 -8.37
C GLY A 105 -12.55 -6.80 -8.55
N THR A 106 -12.94 -5.52 -8.43
CA THR A 106 -11.98 -4.40 -8.41
C THR A 106 -11.36 -4.21 -7.04
N LEU A 107 -12.01 -4.72 -5.99
CA LEU A 107 -11.50 -4.86 -4.63
C LEU A 107 -11.51 -6.34 -4.23
N ASP A 108 -10.48 -6.80 -3.56
CA ASP A 108 -10.44 -8.15 -2.98
C ASP A 108 -11.21 -8.22 -1.65
N LEU A 109 -11.11 -7.16 -0.82
CA LEU A 109 -11.73 -7.08 0.50
C LEU A 109 -12.23 -5.68 0.83
N ILE A 110 -13.23 -5.61 1.71
CA ILE A 110 -13.66 -4.38 2.40
C ILE A 110 -13.22 -4.48 3.85
N ILE A 111 -12.49 -3.48 4.35
CA ILE A 111 -12.12 -3.38 5.77
C ILE A 111 -12.40 -1.93 6.21
N ALA A 112 -13.66 -1.67 6.54
CA ALA A 112 -14.17 -0.32 6.82
C ALA A 112 -15.23 -0.31 7.94
N GLY A 113 -15.04 -1.08 9.02
CA GLY A 113 -16.04 -1.16 10.09
C GLY A 113 -17.44 -1.61 9.64
N MET A 114 -17.54 -2.39 8.56
CA MET A 114 -18.82 -2.73 7.95
C MET A 114 -19.60 -3.79 8.73
N SER A 115 -20.71 -3.38 9.34
CA SER A 115 -21.63 -4.31 10.01
C SER A 115 -22.28 -5.27 9.01
N PRO A 116 -22.32 -6.58 9.32
CA PRO A 116 -22.86 -7.61 8.43
C PRO A 116 -24.39 -7.73 8.57
N THR A 117 -25.11 -6.76 8.02
CA THR A 117 -26.58 -6.75 7.99
C THR A 117 -27.12 -7.87 7.10
N ALA A 118 -28.39 -8.28 7.31
CA ALA A 118 -29.03 -9.31 6.48
C ALA A 118 -28.95 -8.97 4.98
N GLN A 119 -29.29 -7.74 4.63
CA GLN A 119 -29.22 -7.24 3.25
C GLN A 119 -27.81 -7.35 2.64
N ARG A 120 -26.75 -7.04 3.39
CA ARG A 120 -25.37 -7.12 2.88
C ARG A 120 -24.91 -8.57 2.70
N ARG A 121 -25.32 -9.47 3.59
CA ARG A 121 -25.01 -10.91 3.49
C ARG A 121 -25.66 -11.58 2.28
N GLU A 122 -26.73 -11.00 1.74
CA GLU A 122 -27.29 -11.46 0.46
C GLU A 122 -26.40 -11.08 -0.74
N SER A 123 -25.52 -10.09 -0.59
CA SER A 123 -24.70 -9.54 -1.69
C SER A 123 -23.23 -9.96 -1.65
N ILE A 124 -22.63 -10.08 -0.46
CA ILE A 124 -21.23 -10.43 -0.26
C ILE A 124 -21.04 -11.31 0.99
N ASP A 125 -19.97 -12.11 0.96
CA ASP A 125 -19.54 -12.89 2.13
C ASP A 125 -18.88 -11.97 3.18
N PHE A 126 -19.01 -12.38 4.45
CA PHE A 126 -18.39 -11.69 5.59
C PHE A 126 -17.49 -12.64 6.36
N SER A 127 -16.39 -12.08 6.88
CA SER A 127 -15.54 -12.76 7.86
C SER A 127 -16.21 -12.81 9.24
N ASN A 128 -15.57 -13.53 10.16
CA ASN A 128 -15.84 -13.34 11.58
C ASN A 128 -15.48 -11.89 11.97
N ALA A 129 -16.26 -11.29 12.87
CA ALA A 129 -16.01 -9.92 13.31
C ALA A 129 -14.61 -9.78 13.93
N TYR A 130 -13.84 -8.79 13.47
CA TYR A 130 -12.56 -8.42 14.07
C TYR A 130 -12.73 -7.35 15.17
N TYR A 131 -13.90 -6.70 15.23
CA TYR A 131 -14.28 -5.72 16.24
C TYR A 131 -15.81 -5.69 16.35
N GLU A 132 -16.33 -5.63 17.57
CA GLU A 132 -17.76 -5.50 17.85
C GLU A 132 -18.02 -4.21 18.63
N SER A 133 -19.10 -3.53 18.27
CA SER A 133 -19.54 -2.28 18.88
C SER A 133 -21.05 -2.25 18.97
N ASN A 134 -21.58 -1.61 20.01
CA ASN A 134 -23.01 -1.35 20.18
C ASN A 134 -23.44 -0.03 19.52
N LEU A 135 -22.54 0.62 18.79
CA LEU A 135 -22.81 1.85 18.06
C LEU A 135 -23.08 1.50 16.59
N VAL A 136 -24.33 1.70 16.17
CA VAL A 136 -24.78 1.76 14.77
C VAL A 136 -25.79 2.87 14.62
#